data_AF-A0A4Q5EU98-F1
#
_entry.id   AF-A0A4Q5EU98-F1
#
_cell.length_a   1.000
_cell.length_b   1.000
_cell.length_c   1.000
_cell.angle_alpha   90.00
_cell.angle_beta   90.00
_cell.angle_gamma   90.00
#
_symmetry.space_group_name_H-M   'P 1'
#
loop_
_entity.id
_entity.type
_entity.pdbx_description
1 polymer ?
#
loop_
_entity_poly.entity_id
_entity_poly.type
_entity_poly.pdbx_seq_one_letter_code
_entity_poly.pdbx_strand_id
1 'polypeptide(L)'
;MKKTKKLLACLIAAATMFTMGSTAFAAETVNKAQTPVKGIVQFTKEYQLSGEGSSPAETFNFTIENAGVTDAAESVNVDNMPTPTVGTVSYTKEDGATIGGNKKTVDVTLPAYKSVGVYTYTIKETAGTTAGVDYDTDSVTMKVTVVNGETLGTFKVDSVSFTKNENKLANDEAAFNNTYTANKLEVSKQVTGNLGDKSKYFDFTITLTGKDNKTAYDENGYTVSVGSYAKNPTSIKVGEIETFKLKHGDTITIENLPKDVTYTVTETAVDKYTTTVNGKDGNKAEGTTTSDKATQAFVNNKGGEIDTGINLTTLPYILVFAGVIVIAGAAFITRRRKYED
;
A
#
# COMPACT_ATOMS: atom_id res chain seq x y z
N MET A 1 -46.22 25.95 50.17
CA MET A 1 -45.64 25.61 48.84
C MET A 1 -45.61 26.77 47.83
N LYS A 2 -45.27 28.02 48.21
CA LYS A 2 -45.15 29.16 47.26
C LYS A 2 -43.74 29.77 47.15
N LYS A 3 -42.79 29.41 48.01
CA LYS A 3 -41.40 29.94 47.98
C LYS A 3 -40.39 29.05 47.22
N THR A 4 -40.68 27.76 47.01
CA THR A 4 -39.79 26.83 46.27
C THR A 4 -39.93 26.90 44.75
N LYS A 5 -41.03 27.46 44.22
CA LYS A 5 -41.22 27.62 42.76
C LYS A 5 -40.45 28.81 42.15
N LYS A 6 -40.14 29.85 42.94
CA LYS A 6 -39.41 31.03 42.46
C LYS A 6 -37.89 30.80 42.36
N LEU A 7 -37.31 29.95 43.22
CA LEU A 7 -35.88 29.60 43.13
C LEU A 7 -35.59 28.66 41.94
N LEU A 8 -36.51 27.75 41.61
CA LEU A 8 -36.33 26.84 40.47
C LEU A 8 -36.41 27.58 39.12
N ALA A 9 -37.24 28.63 39.03
CA ALA A 9 -37.32 29.47 37.82
C ALA A 9 -36.07 30.32 37.59
N CYS A 10 -35.42 30.83 38.66
CA CYS A 10 -34.15 31.56 38.53
C CYS A 10 -32.98 30.65 38.17
N LEU A 11 -32.96 29.40 38.64
CA LEU A 11 -31.92 28.41 38.28
C LEU A 11 -32.06 27.93 36.82
N ILE A 12 -33.28 27.82 36.29
CA ILE A 12 -33.53 27.47 34.89
C ILE A 12 -33.27 28.67 33.94
N ALA A 13 -33.53 29.90 34.39
CA ALA A 13 -33.17 31.11 33.65
C ALA A 13 -31.65 31.32 33.57
N ALA A 14 -30.90 31.01 34.64
CA ALA A 14 -29.44 31.05 34.63
C ALA A 14 -28.82 29.93 33.78
N ALA A 15 -29.45 28.75 33.70
CA ALA A 15 -28.99 27.65 32.86
C ALA A 15 -29.28 27.87 31.35
N THR A 16 -30.29 28.67 31.01
CA THR A 16 -30.60 29.00 29.60
C THR A 16 -29.79 30.20 29.07
N MET A 17 -29.35 31.11 29.95
CA MET A 17 -28.43 32.20 29.57
C MET A 17 -26.97 31.74 29.34
N PHE A 18 -26.62 30.49 29.67
CA PHE A 18 -25.32 29.90 29.35
C PHE A 18 -25.29 29.12 28.01
N THR A 19 -26.39 29.15 27.26
CA THR A 19 -26.48 28.47 25.94
C THR A 19 -26.35 29.42 24.75
N MET A 20 -26.08 30.71 25.00
CA MET A 20 -25.77 31.65 23.93
C MET A 20 -24.28 31.72 23.68
N GLY A 21 -23.86 31.14 22.55
CA GLY A 21 -22.72 31.64 21.80
C GLY A 21 -21.36 31.07 22.18
N SER A 22 -21.24 29.74 22.26
CA SER A 22 -20.08 29.18 21.57
C SER A 22 -20.41 29.21 20.09
N THR A 23 -20.01 30.29 19.40
CA THR A 23 -19.55 30.06 18.04
C THR A 23 -18.42 29.05 18.20
N ALA A 24 -18.73 27.78 17.98
CA ALA A 24 -17.73 26.89 17.47
C ALA A 24 -17.26 27.59 16.21
N PHE A 25 -16.14 28.32 16.32
CA PHE A 25 -15.31 28.55 15.17
C PHE A 25 -14.97 27.13 14.73
N ALA A 26 -15.80 26.57 13.84
CA ALA A 26 -15.25 25.80 12.75
C ALA A 26 -14.10 26.67 12.29
N ALA A 27 -12.87 26.19 12.45
CA ALA A 27 -11.75 26.82 11.79
C ALA A 27 -12.20 26.88 10.34
N GLU A 28 -12.64 28.06 9.88
CA GLU A 28 -12.82 28.29 8.47
C GLU A 28 -11.46 27.92 7.92
N THR A 29 -11.41 26.83 7.17
CA THR A 29 -10.27 26.52 6.34
C THR A 29 -10.27 27.63 5.30
N VAL A 30 -9.76 28.80 5.70
CA VAL A 30 -9.84 30.02 4.91
C VAL A 30 -9.01 29.71 3.68
N ASN A 31 -9.67 29.68 2.53
CA ASN A 31 -9.06 29.70 1.21
C ASN A 31 -8.19 30.96 1.10
N LYS A 32 -6.98 30.92 1.66
CA LYS A 32 -6.21 32.12 1.96
C LYS A 32 -5.40 32.49 0.73
N ALA A 33 -5.59 33.72 0.27
CA ALA A 33 -4.59 34.30 -0.62
C ALA A 33 -3.31 34.50 0.19
N GLN A 34 -2.17 34.15 -0.39
CA GLN A 34 -0.86 34.34 0.18
C GLN A 34 -0.33 35.73 -0.18
N THR A 35 0.42 36.33 0.74
CA THR A 35 1.25 37.50 0.44
C THR A 35 2.70 37.01 0.41
N PRO A 36 3.48 37.31 -0.65
CA PRO A 36 4.82 36.78 -0.76
C PRO A 36 5.74 37.32 0.33
N VAL A 37 6.62 36.45 0.84
CA VAL A 37 7.70 36.82 1.76
C VAL A 37 8.99 36.79 0.97
N LYS A 38 9.64 37.96 0.80
CA LYS A 38 10.84 38.12 -0.05
C LYS A 38 10.67 37.59 -1.48
N GLY A 39 9.48 37.78 -2.06
CA GLY A 39 9.16 37.33 -3.42
C GLY A 39 8.85 35.84 -3.54
N ILE A 40 8.72 35.11 -2.43
CA ILE A 40 8.43 33.66 -2.44
C ILE A 40 7.02 33.42 -1.92
N VAL A 41 6.32 32.51 -2.61
CA VAL A 41 5.07 31.87 -2.16
C VAL A 41 5.25 30.36 -2.17
N GLN A 42 4.39 29.62 -1.48
CA GLN A 42 4.54 28.17 -1.33
C GLN A 42 3.24 27.43 -1.63
N PHE A 43 3.35 26.23 -2.19
CA PHE A 43 2.25 25.27 -2.21
C PHE A 43 2.67 23.97 -1.51
N THR A 44 1.69 23.19 -1.07
CA THR A 44 1.94 21.93 -0.37
C THR A 44 1.93 20.76 -1.36
N LYS A 45 2.94 19.90 -1.28
CA LYS A 45 2.99 18.58 -1.90
C LYS A 45 2.68 17.52 -0.83
N GLU A 46 1.86 16.55 -1.16
CA GLU A 46 1.55 15.41 -0.29
C GLU A 46 1.92 14.09 -0.94
N TYR A 47 2.53 13.20 -0.16
CA TYR A 47 2.94 11.88 -0.60
C TYR A 47 2.42 10.80 0.35
N GLN A 48 1.51 9.97 -0.15
CA GLN A 48 0.77 9.00 0.63
C GLN A 48 1.23 7.56 0.36
N LEU A 49 1.22 6.73 1.39
CA LEU A 49 1.50 5.29 1.30
C LEU A 49 0.17 4.51 1.25
N SER A 50 0.08 3.58 0.29
CA SER A 50 -0.97 2.56 0.22
C SER A 50 -0.36 1.17 0.34
N GLY A 51 -0.96 0.31 1.17
CA GLY A 51 -0.47 -1.04 1.46
C GLY A 51 0.57 -1.10 2.59
N GLU A 52 1.55 -1.99 2.44
CA GLU A 52 2.61 -2.24 3.43
C GLU A 52 3.99 -2.02 2.80
N GLY A 53 4.82 -1.16 3.38
CA GLY A 53 6.17 -0.90 2.88
C GLY A 53 6.66 0.52 3.15
N SER A 54 7.66 0.94 2.37
CA SER A 54 8.21 2.30 2.40
C SER A 54 8.58 2.74 0.99
N SER A 55 8.29 4.00 0.67
CA SER A 55 8.64 4.56 -0.63
C SER A 55 10.16 4.66 -0.80
N PRO A 56 10.68 4.49 -2.02
CA PRO A 56 12.06 4.86 -2.31
C PRO A 56 12.26 6.37 -2.16
N ALA A 57 13.53 6.80 -2.10
CA ALA A 57 13.87 8.21 -2.17
C ALA A 57 13.60 8.73 -3.59
N GLU A 58 12.97 9.90 -3.70
CA GLU A 58 12.64 10.53 -4.97
C GLU A 58 12.49 12.05 -4.85
N THR A 59 12.75 12.75 -5.96
CA THR A 59 12.47 14.16 -6.15
C THR A 59 11.29 14.36 -7.10
N PHE A 60 10.25 15.07 -6.62
CA PHE A 60 9.13 15.53 -7.44
C PHE A 60 9.47 16.87 -8.09
N ASN A 61 9.26 16.93 -9.39
CA ASN A 61 9.59 18.07 -10.24
C ASN A 61 8.31 18.72 -10.76
N PHE A 62 8.33 20.03 -10.94
CA PHE A 62 7.19 20.79 -11.41
C PHE A 62 7.59 21.70 -12.57
N THR A 63 6.65 21.96 -13.46
CA THR A 63 6.78 22.96 -14.52
C THR A 63 5.78 24.07 -14.26
N ILE A 64 6.13 25.29 -14.65
CA ILE A 64 5.25 26.46 -14.58
C ILE A 64 5.25 27.18 -15.92
N GLU A 65 4.06 27.48 -16.43
CA GLU A 65 3.84 28.12 -17.72
C GLU A 65 2.94 29.35 -17.57
N ASN A 66 3.16 30.37 -18.40
CA ASN A 66 2.28 31.52 -18.50
C ASN A 66 0.94 31.08 -19.12
N ALA A 67 -0.18 31.44 -18.49
CA ALA A 67 -1.50 30.98 -18.92
C ALA A 67 -2.47 32.13 -19.26
N GLY A 68 -2.29 33.30 -18.66
CA GLY A 68 -3.21 34.41 -18.88
C GLY A 68 -2.78 35.67 -18.16
N VAL A 69 -3.21 36.82 -18.68
CA VAL A 69 -3.08 38.10 -17.98
C VAL A 69 -4.35 38.92 -18.21
N THR A 70 -4.88 39.52 -17.14
CA THR A 70 -6.00 40.47 -17.19
C THR A 70 -5.65 41.73 -16.41
N ASP A 71 -6.37 42.83 -16.68
CA ASP A 71 -6.25 44.10 -15.95
C ASP A 71 -4.82 44.68 -15.92
N ALA A 72 -3.99 44.29 -16.89
CA ALA A 72 -2.62 44.74 -17.04
C ALA A 72 -2.50 45.92 -17.99
N ALA A 73 -1.30 46.48 -18.10
CA ALA A 73 -1.00 47.48 -19.10
C ALA A 73 -1.23 46.92 -20.52
N GLU A 74 -1.64 47.78 -21.46
CA GLU A 74 -2.10 47.41 -22.80
C GLU A 74 -1.06 46.61 -23.63
N SER A 75 0.23 46.77 -23.32
CA SER A 75 1.33 46.04 -23.96
C SER A 75 1.65 44.68 -23.34
N VAL A 76 1.04 44.32 -22.21
CA VAL A 76 1.31 43.08 -21.49
C VAL A 76 0.33 42.00 -21.93
N ASN A 77 0.88 40.86 -22.33
CA ASN A 77 0.12 39.69 -22.78
C ASN A 77 0.82 38.39 -22.31
N VAL A 78 0.25 37.24 -22.66
CA VAL A 78 0.75 35.92 -22.23
C VAL A 78 2.18 35.64 -22.72
N ASP A 79 2.54 36.16 -23.89
CA ASP A 79 3.84 35.91 -24.52
C ASP A 79 4.98 36.72 -23.87
N ASN A 80 4.67 37.84 -23.20
CA ASN A 80 5.66 38.73 -22.63
C ASN A 80 5.55 38.95 -21.11
N MET A 81 4.53 38.39 -20.46
CA MET A 81 4.45 38.43 -19.00
C MET A 81 5.60 37.64 -18.36
N PRO A 82 6.12 38.11 -17.21
CA PRO A 82 7.29 37.49 -16.59
C PRO A 82 6.93 36.12 -16.00
N THR A 83 7.77 35.11 -16.22
CA THR A 83 7.53 33.74 -15.73
C THR A 83 8.19 33.52 -14.37
N PRO A 84 7.46 33.04 -13.34
CA PRO A 84 8.03 32.63 -12.06
C PRO A 84 8.86 31.35 -12.19
N THR A 85 9.68 31.09 -11.17
CA THR A 85 10.46 29.85 -11.08
C THR A 85 9.87 28.96 -10.00
N VAL A 86 9.48 27.73 -10.35
CA VAL A 86 9.02 26.72 -9.39
C VAL A 86 10.18 25.84 -8.94
N GLY A 87 10.25 25.56 -7.64
CA GLY A 87 11.23 24.66 -7.06
C GLY A 87 10.85 23.18 -7.23
N THR A 88 11.58 22.33 -6.54
CA THR A 88 11.36 20.88 -6.46
C THR A 88 11.22 20.45 -5.00
N VAL A 89 10.70 19.25 -4.75
CA VAL A 89 10.68 18.68 -3.39
C VAL A 89 11.18 17.25 -3.41
N SER A 90 12.03 16.91 -2.44
CA SER A 90 12.60 15.57 -2.31
C SER A 90 12.11 14.88 -1.04
N TYR A 91 11.86 13.59 -1.18
CA TYR A 91 11.53 12.66 -0.11
C TYR A 91 12.63 11.60 -0.05
N THR A 92 13.10 11.27 1.14
CA THR A 92 14.08 10.20 1.40
C THR A 92 13.35 8.90 1.75
N LYS A 93 14.10 7.83 2.00
CA LYS A 93 13.51 6.57 2.51
C LYS A 93 12.91 6.73 3.92
N GLU A 94 13.41 7.67 4.73
CA GLU A 94 13.00 7.85 6.13
C GLU A 94 11.79 8.80 6.26
N ASP A 95 11.77 9.86 5.45
CA ASP A 95 10.71 10.85 5.41
C ASP A 95 9.92 10.76 4.11
N GLY A 96 9.67 9.51 3.67
CA GLY A 96 8.94 9.16 2.46
C GLY A 96 7.43 9.29 2.57
N ALA A 97 6.73 8.50 1.76
CA ALA A 97 5.28 8.36 1.79
C ALA A 97 4.79 7.78 3.14
N THR A 98 3.67 8.30 3.66
CA THR A 98 3.05 7.79 4.90
C THR A 98 1.56 7.55 4.71
N ILE A 99 0.94 6.71 5.54
CA ILE A 99 -0.50 6.40 5.45
C ILE A 99 -1.35 7.68 5.58
N GLY A 100 -0.95 8.57 6.48
CA GLY A 100 -1.61 9.86 6.71
C GLY A 100 -1.23 10.96 5.73
N GLY A 101 -0.36 10.68 4.75
CA GLY A 101 0.16 11.66 3.80
C GLY A 101 1.28 12.52 4.38
N ASN A 102 2.48 12.41 3.81
CA ASN A 102 3.61 13.24 4.22
C ASN A 102 3.64 14.53 3.40
N LYS A 103 3.46 15.66 4.09
CA LYS A 103 3.35 16.98 3.49
C LYS A 103 4.68 17.74 3.55
N LYS A 104 5.08 18.32 2.43
CA LYS A 104 6.21 19.25 2.31
C LYS A 104 5.82 20.46 1.47
N THR A 105 6.46 21.59 1.70
CA THR A 105 6.23 22.80 0.92
C THR A 105 7.17 22.89 -0.27
N VAL A 106 6.70 23.52 -1.35
CA VAL A 106 7.47 23.83 -2.55
C VAL A 106 7.46 25.33 -2.75
N ASP A 107 8.65 25.91 -2.91
CA ASP A 107 8.80 27.33 -3.16
C ASP A 107 8.50 27.68 -4.62
N VAL A 108 7.79 28.78 -4.83
CA VAL A 108 7.67 29.47 -6.12
C VAL A 108 8.25 30.86 -5.95
N THR A 109 9.32 31.13 -6.69
CA THR A 109 9.98 32.45 -6.69
C THR A 109 9.33 33.33 -7.75
N LEU A 110 8.70 34.42 -7.30
CA LEU A 110 8.03 35.37 -8.17
C LEU A 110 9.05 36.34 -8.80
N PRO A 111 8.86 36.72 -10.07
CA PRO A 111 9.69 37.72 -10.72
C PRO A 111 9.30 39.14 -10.29
N ALA A 112 10.08 40.13 -10.70
CA ALA A 112 9.68 41.52 -10.60
C ALA A 112 8.64 41.85 -11.68
N TYR A 113 7.50 42.41 -11.27
CA TYR A 113 6.43 42.83 -12.16
C TYR A 113 6.58 44.30 -12.54
N LYS A 114 6.29 44.63 -13.81
CA LYS A 114 6.47 45.98 -14.38
C LYS A 114 5.16 46.69 -14.68
N SER A 115 4.02 46.06 -14.38
CA SER A 115 2.71 46.70 -14.41
C SER A 115 1.78 46.03 -13.40
N VAL A 116 0.71 46.74 -13.04
CA VAL A 116 -0.47 46.13 -12.40
C VAL A 116 -1.04 45.01 -13.29
N GLY A 117 -1.89 44.18 -12.70
CA GLY A 117 -2.63 43.15 -13.41
C GLY A 117 -2.77 41.86 -12.61
N VAL A 118 -3.59 40.95 -13.13
CA VAL A 118 -3.75 39.59 -12.62
C VAL A 118 -3.05 38.65 -13.58
N TYR A 119 -1.92 38.11 -13.12
CA TYR A 119 -1.07 37.20 -13.88
C TYR A 119 -1.42 35.76 -13.50
N THR A 120 -1.83 34.98 -14.48
CA THR A 120 -2.26 33.58 -14.31
C THR A 120 -1.21 32.64 -14.89
N TYR A 121 -0.87 31.62 -14.11
CA TYR A 121 0.10 30.59 -14.45
C TYR A 121 -0.50 29.20 -14.23
N THR A 122 0.00 28.24 -14.99
CA THR A 122 -0.34 26.82 -14.82
C THR A 122 0.88 26.08 -14.29
N ILE A 123 0.73 25.41 -13.15
CA ILE A 123 1.74 24.54 -12.56
C ILE A 123 1.31 23.09 -12.79
N LYS A 124 2.24 22.25 -13.25
CA LYS A 124 2.04 20.81 -13.41
C LYS A 124 3.16 20.04 -12.73
N GLU A 125 2.84 18.90 -12.15
CA GLU A 125 3.85 17.93 -11.75
C GLU A 125 4.34 17.15 -12.98
N THR A 126 5.65 16.95 -13.06
CA THR A 126 6.25 16.09 -14.07
C THR A 126 6.27 14.65 -13.56
N ALA A 127 5.58 13.75 -14.24
CA ALA A 127 5.55 12.35 -13.88
C ALA A 127 6.97 11.74 -13.93
N GLY A 128 7.38 11.13 -12.82
CA GLY A 128 8.62 10.37 -12.74
C GLY A 128 8.46 8.91 -13.18
N THR A 129 9.53 8.13 -13.01
CA THR A 129 9.61 6.72 -13.45
C THR A 129 9.68 5.73 -12.30
N THR A 130 9.50 6.17 -11.06
CA THR A 130 9.55 5.31 -9.87
C THR A 130 8.42 4.31 -9.86
N ALA A 131 8.77 3.04 -9.73
CA ALA A 131 7.82 1.95 -9.62
C ALA A 131 6.97 2.11 -8.36
N GLY A 132 5.68 1.79 -8.45
CA GLY A 132 4.75 1.93 -7.34
C GLY A 132 4.14 3.32 -7.17
N VAL A 133 4.69 4.36 -7.79
CA VAL A 133 4.22 5.76 -7.65
C VAL A 133 3.18 6.13 -8.69
N ASP A 134 2.03 6.59 -8.21
CA ASP A 134 1.06 7.36 -8.99
C ASP A 134 1.35 8.85 -8.82
N TYR A 135 1.66 9.51 -9.94
CA TYR A 135 1.92 10.94 -10.00
C TYR A 135 0.63 11.69 -10.30
N ASP A 136 0.47 12.85 -9.68
CA ASP A 136 -0.65 13.74 -9.89
C ASP A 136 -0.60 14.34 -11.30
N THR A 137 -1.62 14.09 -12.11
CA THR A 137 -1.69 14.59 -13.50
C THR A 137 -2.43 15.91 -13.63
N ASP A 138 -3.12 16.33 -12.57
CA ASP A 138 -3.94 17.54 -12.59
C ASP A 138 -3.05 18.78 -12.51
N SER A 139 -3.47 19.84 -13.19
CA SER A 139 -2.79 21.12 -13.11
C SER A 139 -3.33 21.99 -11.98
N VAL A 140 -2.45 22.81 -11.39
CA VAL A 140 -2.81 23.85 -10.42
C VAL A 140 -2.69 25.21 -11.09
N THR A 141 -3.74 26.02 -10.98
CA THR A 141 -3.71 27.41 -11.44
C THR A 141 -3.19 28.30 -10.34
N MET A 142 -2.14 29.08 -10.61
CA MET A 142 -1.66 30.13 -9.73
C MET A 142 -2.06 31.49 -10.30
N LYS A 143 -2.71 32.34 -9.50
CA LYS A 143 -3.01 33.74 -9.86
C LYS A 143 -2.24 34.69 -8.96
N VAL A 144 -1.54 35.64 -9.56
CA VAL A 144 -0.76 36.68 -8.88
C VAL A 144 -1.39 38.03 -9.21
N THR A 145 -1.94 38.70 -8.20
CA THR A 145 -2.51 40.05 -8.32
C THR A 145 -1.44 41.07 -7.98
N VAL A 146 -1.12 41.92 -8.94
CA VAL A 146 -0.14 43.00 -8.81
C VAL A 146 -0.85 44.34 -8.83
N VAL A 147 -0.52 45.18 -7.86
CA VAL A 147 -1.07 46.52 -7.70
C VAL A 147 0.03 47.56 -7.66
N ASN A 148 -0.34 48.84 -7.72
CA ASN A 148 0.61 49.93 -7.55
C ASN A 148 1.28 49.85 -6.18
N GLY A 149 2.60 50.07 -6.16
CA GLY A 149 3.38 50.21 -4.95
C GLY A 149 3.18 51.56 -4.28
N GLU A 150 3.94 51.82 -3.22
CA GLU A 150 3.84 53.04 -2.42
C GLU A 150 4.41 54.27 -3.14
N THR A 151 5.34 54.07 -4.07
CA THR A 151 5.95 55.12 -4.89
C THR A 151 5.50 55.01 -6.34
N LEU A 152 5.33 56.16 -6.99
CA LEU A 152 4.92 56.23 -8.40
C LEU A 152 5.87 55.41 -9.28
N GLY A 153 5.31 54.55 -10.12
CA GLY A 153 6.07 53.67 -11.02
C GLY A 153 6.62 52.39 -10.37
N THR A 154 6.29 52.13 -9.10
CA THR A 154 6.60 50.86 -8.44
C THR A 154 5.37 49.95 -8.40
N PHE A 155 5.60 48.65 -8.34
CA PHE A 155 4.55 47.62 -8.31
C PHE A 155 4.82 46.65 -7.16
N LYS A 156 3.75 46.17 -6.54
CA LYS A 156 3.83 45.16 -5.48
C LYS A 156 2.83 44.04 -5.75
N VAL A 157 3.20 42.83 -5.38
CA VAL A 157 2.27 41.70 -5.34
C VAL A 157 1.38 41.89 -4.11
N ASP A 158 0.09 42.04 -4.34
CA ASP A 158 -0.91 42.18 -3.28
C ASP A 158 -1.31 40.80 -2.73
N SER A 159 -1.58 39.87 -3.64
CA SER A 159 -2.09 38.55 -3.30
C SER A 159 -1.72 37.50 -4.34
N VAL A 160 -1.55 36.26 -3.87
CA VAL A 160 -1.37 35.07 -4.69
C VAL A 160 -2.36 34.01 -4.26
N SER A 161 -2.97 33.31 -5.21
CA SER A 161 -3.86 32.18 -4.93
C SER A 161 -3.50 30.98 -5.77
N PHE A 162 -3.70 29.79 -5.20
CA PHE A 162 -3.64 28.52 -5.90
C PHE A 162 -5.05 27.95 -6.02
N THR A 163 -5.36 27.35 -7.15
CA THR A 163 -6.68 26.76 -7.43
C THR A 163 -6.50 25.44 -8.14
N LYS A 164 -7.18 24.40 -7.67
CA LYS A 164 -7.22 23.08 -8.28
C LYS A 164 -8.67 22.66 -8.45
N ASN A 165 -9.02 22.14 -9.63
CA ASN A 165 -10.39 21.71 -9.93
C ASN A 165 -11.42 22.80 -9.58
N GLU A 166 -11.13 24.04 -9.98
CA GLU A 166 -11.93 25.26 -9.73
C GLU A 166 -12.07 25.68 -8.26
N ASN A 167 -11.51 24.92 -7.32
CA ASN A 167 -11.52 25.24 -5.89
C ASN A 167 -10.22 25.91 -5.49
N LYS A 168 -10.33 27.06 -4.80
CA LYS A 168 -9.17 27.74 -4.23
C LYS A 168 -8.63 26.91 -3.08
N LEU A 169 -7.35 26.59 -3.12
CA LEU A 169 -6.70 25.76 -2.11
C LEU A 169 -6.54 26.53 -0.79
N ALA A 170 -6.73 25.82 0.32
CA ALA A 170 -6.29 26.28 1.63
C ALA A 170 -4.76 26.17 1.80
N ASN A 171 -4.21 26.79 2.84
CA ASN A 171 -2.75 26.84 3.06
C ASN A 171 -2.12 25.46 3.29
N ASP A 172 -2.83 24.54 3.93
CA ASP A 172 -2.38 23.18 4.28
C ASP A 172 -2.97 22.09 3.37
N GLU A 173 -3.83 22.48 2.44
CA GLU A 173 -4.36 21.61 1.40
C GLU A 173 -3.26 21.34 0.36
N ALA A 174 -3.10 20.07 0.00
CA ALA A 174 -2.09 19.68 -0.95
C ALA A 174 -2.51 20.05 -2.37
N ALA A 175 -1.65 20.82 -3.04
CA ALA A 175 -1.82 21.18 -4.44
C ALA A 175 -1.54 19.99 -5.38
N PHE A 176 -0.66 19.08 -4.95
CA PHE A 176 -0.36 17.85 -5.67
C PHE A 176 -0.32 16.67 -4.70
N ASN A 177 -0.98 15.57 -5.05
CA ASN A 177 -1.11 14.36 -4.24
C ASN A 177 -0.58 13.16 -4.99
N ASN A 178 0.47 12.52 -4.47
CA ASN A 178 0.98 11.27 -5.03
C ASN A 178 0.77 10.12 -4.08
N THR A 179 0.69 8.92 -4.63
CA THR A 179 0.58 7.71 -3.83
C THR A 179 1.67 6.74 -4.24
N TYR A 180 2.49 6.32 -3.27
CA TYR A 180 3.31 5.12 -3.41
C TYR A 180 2.53 3.92 -2.91
N THR A 181 2.37 2.91 -3.75
CA THR A 181 1.70 1.67 -3.38
C THR A 181 2.70 0.53 -3.39
N ALA A 182 2.78 -0.19 -2.28
CA ALA A 182 3.54 -1.43 -2.18
C ALA A 182 2.87 -2.41 -1.21
N ASN A 183 3.12 -3.69 -1.39
CA ASN A 183 2.77 -4.72 -0.41
C ASN A 183 3.75 -5.89 -0.51
N LYS A 184 3.34 -7.07 -0.05
CA LYS A 184 4.18 -8.24 0.11
C LYS A 184 3.68 -9.39 -0.75
N LEU A 185 4.60 -10.25 -1.16
CA LEU A 185 4.31 -11.55 -1.75
C LEU A 185 4.77 -12.66 -0.81
N GLU A 186 3.85 -13.45 -0.31
CA GLU A 186 4.13 -14.64 0.48
C GLU A 186 4.06 -15.90 -0.39
N VAL A 187 5.09 -16.73 -0.34
CA VAL A 187 5.10 -18.06 -0.97
C VAL A 187 5.29 -19.10 0.12
N SER A 188 4.31 -19.98 0.30
CA SER A 188 4.31 -21.00 1.36
C SER A 188 4.29 -22.41 0.80
N LYS A 189 4.84 -23.35 1.58
CA LYS A 189 4.88 -24.76 1.22
C LYS A 189 4.19 -25.65 2.25
N GLN A 190 3.24 -26.45 1.80
CA GLN A 190 2.64 -27.54 2.55
C GLN A 190 2.93 -28.90 1.89
N VAL A 191 3.18 -29.92 2.71
CA VAL A 191 3.31 -31.32 2.27
C VAL A 191 2.24 -32.14 2.99
N THR A 192 1.48 -32.91 2.22
CA THR A 192 0.34 -33.71 2.65
C THR A 192 0.43 -35.13 2.07
N GLY A 193 -0.50 -36.00 2.46
CA GLY A 193 -0.49 -37.41 2.09
C GLY A 193 0.32 -38.25 3.08
N ASN A 194 -0.06 -39.52 3.21
CA ASN A 194 0.55 -40.47 4.15
C ASN A 194 2.01 -40.79 3.82
N LEU A 195 2.44 -40.59 2.59
CA LEU A 195 3.81 -40.83 2.12
C LEU A 195 4.56 -39.52 1.79
N GLY A 196 4.01 -38.37 2.21
CA GLY A 196 4.61 -37.06 2.03
C GLY A 196 5.79 -36.81 2.98
N ASP A 197 6.97 -36.56 2.41
CA ASP A 197 8.19 -36.21 3.15
C ASP A 197 8.15 -34.73 3.54
N LYS A 198 7.85 -34.46 4.80
CA LYS A 198 7.78 -33.11 5.37
C LYS A 198 9.16 -32.48 5.61
N SER A 199 10.24 -33.26 5.58
CA SER A 199 11.61 -32.78 5.76
C SER A 199 12.27 -32.38 4.45
N LYS A 200 11.73 -32.83 3.30
CA LYS A 200 12.24 -32.53 1.98
C LYS A 200 12.11 -31.05 1.63
N TYR A 201 13.20 -30.49 1.15
CA TYR A 201 13.21 -29.22 0.42
C TYR A 201 12.75 -29.43 -1.03
N PHE A 202 11.81 -28.59 -1.47
CA PHE A 202 11.33 -28.49 -2.83
C PHE A 202 11.94 -27.26 -3.49
N ASP A 203 12.30 -27.38 -4.76
CA ASP A 203 12.99 -26.34 -5.53
C ASP A 203 11.98 -25.40 -6.20
N PHE A 204 12.16 -24.09 -5.98
CA PHE A 204 11.34 -23.04 -6.56
C PHE A 204 12.18 -22.09 -7.40
N THR A 205 11.56 -21.52 -8.41
CA THR A 205 12.06 -20.40 -9.20
C THR A 205 11.09 -19.24 -9.11
N ILE A 206 11.60 -18.02 -9.01
CA ILE A 206 10.79 -16.80 -9.08
C ILE A 206 11.39 -15.81 -10.08
N THR A 207 10.51 -15.13 -10.80
CA THR A 207 10.84 -13.99 -11.65
C THR A 207 9.93 -12.83 -11.30
N LEU A 208 10.52 -11.65 -11.08
CA LEU A 208 9.80 -10.39 -10.95
C LEU A 208 9.99 -9.58 -12.23
N THR A 209 8.91 -9.10 -12.84
CA THR A 209 8.98 -8.30 -14.07
C THR A 209 8.33 -6.94 -13.85
N GLY A 210 9.03 -5.90 -14.29
CA GLY A 210 8.59 -4.51 -14.20
C GLY A 210 7.47 -4.17 -15.18
N LYS A 211 6.97 -2.93 -15.08
CA LYS A 211 5.95 -2.34 -15.95
C LYS A 211 6.65 -1.41 -16.95
N ASP A 212 6.25 -1.46 -18.21
CA ASP A 212 6.96 -0.83 -19.35
C ASP A 212 7.28 0.68 -19.20
N ASN A 213 6.57 1.44 -18.36
CA ASN A 213 6.77 2.86 -18.13
C ASN A 213 7.45 3.21 -16.80
N LYS A 214 7.87 2.21 -16.03
CA LYS A 214 8.58 2.37 -14.75
C LYS A 214 9.97 1.76 -14.88
N THR A 215 10.98 2.52 -14.50
CA THR A 215 12.39 2.11 -14.66
C THR A 215 13.19 2.19 -13.36
N ALA A 216 12.72 2.96 -12.39
CA ALA A 216 13.35 3.06 -11.07
C ALA A 216 12.74 2.01 -10.11
N TYR A 217 13.41 0.86 -10.03
CA TYR A 217 13.20 -0.21 -9.04
C TYR A 217 14.31 -0.14 -7.97
N ASP A 218 14.17 -0.85 -6.83
CA ASP A 218 15.27 -0.89 -5.85
C ASP A 218 16.45 -1.70 -6.41
N GLU A 219 17.58 -1.03 -6.65
CA GLU A 219 18.80 -1.61 -7.21
C GLU A 219 19.40 -2.71 -6.31
N ASN A 220 19.11 -2.67 -5.00
CA ASN A 220 19.53 -3.68 -4.03
C ASN A 220 18.58 -4.89 -3.99
N GLY A 221 17.46 -4.81 -4.71
CA GLY A 221 16.40 -5.79 -4.70
C GLY A 221 15.45 -5.64 -3.52
N TYR A 222 14.41 -6.47 -3.54
CA TYR A 222 13.36 -6.53 -2.53
C TYR A 222 13.73 -7.57 -1.49
N THR A 223 13.77 -7.16 -0.23
CA THR A 223 14.14 -8.01 0.89
C THR A 223 13.25 -9.24 0.96
N VAL A 224 13.86 -10.41 1.15
CA VAL A 224 13.16 -11.66 1.40
C VAL A 224 13.30 -12.00 2.87
N SER A 225 12.18 -12.06 3.57
CA SER A 225 12.11 -12.53 4.95
C SER A 225 11.66 -13.99 4.99
N VAL A 226 12.29 -14.75 5.89
CA VAL A 226 11.95 -16.14 6.26
C VAL A 226 12.15 -17.19 5.15
N GLY A 227 12.59 -18.37 5.59
CA GLY A 227 12.82 -19.59 4.82
C GLY A 227 13.82 -20.44 5.62
N SER A 228 13.49 -21.69 5.94
CA SER A 228 14.38 -22.49 6.83
C SER A 228 15.68 -22.92 6.14
N TYR A 229 15.74 -22.79 4.81
CA TYR A 229 16.93 -23.08 4.04
C TYR A 229 17.89 -21.89 4.07
N ALA A 230 19.00 -22.03 4.79
CA ALA A 230 19.97 -20.96 5.03
C ALA A 230 20.61 -20.35 3.76
N LYS A 231 20.48 -21.00 2.59
CA LYS A 231 21.00 -20.49 1.31
C LYS A 231 19.92 -19.83 0.44
N ASN A 232 18.70 -19.67 0.93
CA ASN A 232 17.71 -18.87 0.22
C ASN A 232 18.20 -17.42 0.06
N PRO A 233 17.84 -16.75 -1.05
CA PRO A 233 18.23 -15.37 -1.28
C PRO A 233 17.68 -14.46 -0.19
N THR A 234 18.44 -13.43 0.18
CA THR A 234 18.01 -12.39 1.13
C THR A 234 17.35 -11.21 0.42
N SER A 235 17.49 -11.11 -0.90
CA SER A 235 16.79 -10.15 -1.74
C SER A 235 16.55 -10.71 -3.15
N ILE A 236 15.52 -10.21 -3.83
CA ILE A 236 15.19 -10.57 -5.22
C ILE A 236 15.06 -9.29 -6.04
N LYS A 237 15.67 -9.24 -7.22
CA LYS A 237 15.60 -8.07 -8.12
C LYS A 237 14.57 -8.28 -9.24
N VAL A 238 14.02 -7.16 -9.70
CA VAL A 238 13.21 -7.14 -10.93
C VAL A 238 14.11 -7.37 -12.14
N GLY A 239 13.67 -8.23 -13.05
CA GLY A 239 14.41 -8.63 -14.25
C GLY A 239 15.36 -9.82 -14.07
N GLU A 240 15.52 -10.31 -12.84
CA GLU A 240 16.37 -11.47 -12.54
C GLU A 240 15.52 -12.72 -12.22
N ILE A 241 16.09 -13.89 -12.49
CA ILE A 241 15.51 -15.18 -12.10
C ILE A 241 16.24 -15.66 -10.87
N GLU A 242 15.49 -15.85 -9.79
CA GLU A 242 16.02 -16.33 -8.52
C GLU A 242 15.50 -17.71 -8.18
N THR A 243 16.29 -18.47 -7.42
CA THR A 243 15.90 -19.81 -6.96
C THR A 243 15.91 -19.88 -5.44
N PHE A 244 14.96 -20.61 -4.88
CA PHE A 244 14.89 -20.81 -3.43
C PHE A 244 14.29 -22.18 -3.13
N LYS A 245 14.40 -22.60 -1.87
CA LYS A 245 13.87 -23.88 -1.42
C LYS A 245 12.98 -23.72 -0.21
N LEU A 246 11.87 -24.44 -0.21
CA LEU A 246 10.95 -24.53 0.93
C LEU A 246 10.69 -26.00 1.28
N LYS A 247 10.66 -26.32 2.57
CA LYS A 247 10.10 -27.60 3.07
C LYS A 247 8.70 -27.37 3.65
N HIS A 248 8.07 -28.42 4.15
CA HIS A 248 6.76 -28.29 4.79
C HIS A 248 6.75 -27.27 5.94
N GLY A 249 5.79 -26.35 5.88
CA GLY A 249 5.60 -25.31 6.89
C GLY A 249 6.49 -24.08 6.69
N ASP A 250 7.40 -24.10 5.72
CA ASP A 250 8.17 -22.91 5.39
C ASP A 250 7.35 -21.93 4.55
N THR A 251 7.63 -20.64 4.77
CA THR A 251 7.15 -19.52 3.97
C THR A 251 8.33 -18.59 3.71
N ILE A 252 8.43 -18.06 2.50
CA ILE A 252 9.21 -16.85 2.22
C ILE A 252 8.25 -15.68 2.00
N THR A 253 8.66 -14.49 2.39
CA THR A 253 7.92 -13.24 2.17
C THR A 253 8.83 -12.25 1.48
N ILE A 254 8.42 -11.76 0.32
CA ILE A 254 9.12 -10.70 -0.41
C ILE A 254 8.45 -9.39 -0.02
N GLU A 255 9.22 -8.53 0.64
CA GLU A 255 8.75 -7.32 1.28
C GLU A 255 8.77 -6.13 0.31
N ASN A 256 7.87 -5.15 0.55
CA ASN A 256 7.86 -3.85 -0.13
C ASN A 256 7.89 -3.93 -1.68
N LEU A 257 7.18 -4.90 -2.26
CA LEU A 257 7.02 -4.98 -3.71
C LEU A 257 6.09 -3.86 -4.19
N PRO A 258 6.57 -2.95 -5.07
CA PRO A 258 5.76 -1.88 -5.61
C PRO A 258 4.59 -2.44 -6.41
N LYS A 259 3.48 -1.71 -6.48
CA LYS A 259 2.35 -2.10 -7.35
C LYS A 259 2.79 -2.24 -8.81
N ASP A 260 2.01 -3.02 -9.56
CA ASP A 260 2.20 -3.32 -10.98
C ASP A 260 3.46 -4.14 -11.31
N VAL A 261 4.20 -4.63 -10.31
CA VAL A 261 5.22 -5.67 -10.53
C VAL A 261 4.51 -6.99 -10.76
N THR A 262 4.81 -7.65 -11.87
CA THR A 262 4.31 -8.99 -12.14
C THR A 262 5.28 -10.02 -11.59
N TYR A 263 4.76 -11.12 -11.07
CA TYR A 263 5.58 -12.22 -10.57
C TYR A 263 5.17 -13.55 -11.22
N THR A 264 6.15 -14.43 -11.39
CA THR A 264 5.95 -15.83 -11.71
C THR A 264 6.71 -16.66 -10.70
N VAL A 265 6.03 -17.55 -9.98
CA VAL A 265 6.63 -18.51 -9.05
C VAL A 265 6.35 -19.91 -9.58
N THR A 266 7.38 -20.72 -9.77
CA THR A 266 7.24 -22.12 -10.23
C THR A 266 7.95 -23.05 -9.27
N GLU A 267 7.30 -24.15 -8.92
CA GLU A 267 7.91 -25.27 -8.20
C GLU A 267 8.34 -26.35 -9.20
N THR A 268 9.57 -26.86 -9.05
CA THR A 268 10.04 -27.99 -9.86
C THR A 268 9.26 -29.25 -9.50
N ALA A 269 8.59 -29.85 -10.48
CA ALA A 269 7.82 -31.07 -10.28
C ALA A 269 8.71 -32.20 -9.75
N VAL A 270 8.21 -32.93 -8.75
CA VAL A 270 8.89 -34.06 -8.13
C VAL A 270 8.10 -35.32 -8.38
N ASP A 271 8.78 -36.40 -8.80
CA ASP A 271 8.17 -37.71 -9.02
C ASP A 271 7.30 -38.15 -7.82
N LYS A 272 6.13 -38.72 -8.13
CA LYS A 272 5.10 -39.20 -7.17
C LYS A 272 4.47 -38.14 -6.28
N TYR A 273 4.75 -36.85 -6.47
CA TYR A 273 3.98 -35.78 -5.85
C TYR A 273 3.01 -35.16 -6.85
N THR A 274 1.79 -34.90 -6.41
CA THR A 274 0.88 -33.98 -7.10
C THR A 274 0.97 -32.62 -6.43
N THR A 275 0.99 -31.55 -7.23
CA THR A 275 1.12 -30.17 -6.74
C THR A 275 -0.13 -29.38 -7.07
N THR A 276 -0.59 -28.60 -6.10
CA THR A 276 -1.58 -27.54 -6.31
C THR A 276 -1.02 -26.21 -5.83
N VAL A 277 -1.47 -25.11 -6.44
CA VAL A 277 -1.22 -23.75 -5.97
C VAL A 277 -2.55 -23.07 -5.69
N ASN A 278 -2.75 -22.58 -4.47
CA ASN A 278 -4.01 -21.98 -4.02
C ASN A 278 -5.23 -22.86 -4.32
N GLY A 279 -5.07 -24.18 -4.14
CA GLY A 279 -6.12 -25.18 -4.35
C GLY A 279 -6.40 -25.56 -5.81
N LYS A 280 -5.65 -25.03 -6.78
CA LYS A 280 -5.76 -25.38 -8.20
C LYS A 280 -4.61 -26.27 -8.63
N ASP A 281 -4.89 -27.28 -9.45
CA ASP A 281 -3.86 -28.16 -9.99
C ASP A 281 -2.83 -27.36 -10.81
N GLY A 282 -1.55 -27.62 -10.53
CA GLY A 282 -0.44 -26.93 -11.16
C GLY A 282 0.69 -26.63 -10.18
N ASN A 283 1.85 -26.29 -10.74
CA ASN A 283 3.07 -25.97 -10.01
C ASN A 283 3.56 -24.55 -10.34
N LYS A 284 2.70 -23.69 -10.88
CA LYS A 284 3.02 -22.31 -11.29
C LYS A 284 1.97 -21.35 -10.75
N ALA A 285 2.41 -20.25 -10.16
CA ALA A 285 1.59 -19.11 -9.78
C ALA A 285 2.07 -17.85 -10.51
N GLU A 286 1.11 -17.07 -11.01
CA GLU A 286 1.35 -15.79 -11.66
C GLU A 286 0.41 -14.75 -11.07
N GLY A 287 0.88 -13.51 -11.00
CA GLY A 287 0.06 -12.40 -10.53
C GLY A 287 0.73 -11.06 -10.69
N THR A 288 0.01 -10.02 -10.28
CA THR A 288 0.46 -8.63 -10.29
C THR A 288 0.27 -8.06 -8.89
N THR A 289 1.27 -7.35 -8.38
CA THR A 289 1.23 -6.73 -7.07
C THR A 289 0.30 -5.53 -7.04
N THR A 290 -0.44 -5.39 -5.94
CA THR A 290 -1.36 -4.29 -5.68
C THR A 290 -1.09 -3.73 -4.27
N SER A 291 -2.01 -2.92 -3.75
CA SER A 291 -2.01 -2.53 -2.34
C SER A 291 -2.33 -3.68 -1.38
N ASP A 292 -2.76 -4.84 -1.89
CA ASP A 292 -3.13 -6.00 -1.08
C ASP A 292 -2.01 -7.04 -1.06
N LYS A 293 -1.90 -7.75 0.06
CA LYS A 293 -0.93 -8.82 0.21
C LYS A 293 -1.27 -9.97 -0.75
N ALA A 294 -0.29 -10.40 -1.53
CA ALA A 294 -0.40 -11.59 -2.37
C ALA A 294 0.09 -12.82 -1.61
N THR A 295 -0.67 -13.92 -1.64
CA THR A 295 -0.27 -15.19 -1.02
C THR A 295 -0.38 -16.33 -2.04
N GLN A 296 0.70 -17.11 -2.16
CA GLN A 296 0.81 -18.27 -3.03
C GLN A 296 1.12 -19.52 -2.19
N ALA A 297 0.11 -20.34 -1.96
CA ALA A 297 0.23 -21.55 -1.16
C ALA A 297 0.41 -22.77 -2.06
N PHE A 298 1.63 -23.30 -2.09
CA PHE A 298 1.97 -24.52 -2.82
C PHE A 298 1.77 -25.74 -1.92
N VAL A 299 0.92 -26.68 -2.36
CA VAL A 299 0.64 -27.91 -1.62
C VAL A 299 1.09 -29.11 -2.44
N ASN A 300 2.03 -29.88 -1.90
CA ASN A 300 2.39 -31.18 -2.45
C ASN A 300 1.68 -32.29 -1.70
N ASN A 301 1.06 -33.21 -2.43
CA ASN A 301 0.51 -34.43 -1.87
C ASN A 301 1.27 -35.64 -2.41
N LYS A 302 1.62 -36.57 -1.53
CA LYS A 302 2.08 -37.90 -1.92
C LYS A 302 1.30 -38.94 -1.13
N GLY A 303 0.28 -39.48 -1.79
CA GLY A 303 -0.51 -40.61 -1.32
C GLY A 303 0.06 -41.96 -1.77
N GLY A 304 -0.52 -43.04 -1.26
CA GLY A 304 -0.27 -44.41 -1.71
C GLY A 304 -0.83 -45.44 -0.75
N GLU A 305 -0.99 -46.66 -1.22
CA GLU A 305 -1.30 -47.79 -0.35
C GLU A 305 -0.08 -48.09 0.53
N ILE A 306 -0.31 -48.12 1.84
CA ILE A 306 0.70 -48.59 2.80
C ILE A 306 0.55 -50.10 2.91
N ASP A 307 1.63 -50.83 2.66
CA ASP A 307 1.68 -52.24 3.02
C ASP A 307 1.63 -52.34 4.55
N THR A 308 0.45 -52.71 5.07
CA THR A 308 0.22 -52.85 6.51
C THR A 308 0.80 -54.15 7.06
N GLY A 309 1.42 -54.99 6.23
CA GLY A 309 1.90 -56.32 6.61
C GLY A 309 0.78 -57.30 6.96
N ILE A 310 -0.50 -56.90 6.87
CA ILE A 310 -1.65 -57.76 7.08
C ILE A 310 -1.97 -58.45 5.76
N ASN A 311 -1.54 -59.70 5.65
CA ASN A 311 -1.96 -60.54 4.53
C ASN A 311 -3.35 -61.12 4.84
N LEU A 312 -4.39 -60.67 4.11
CA LEU A 312 -5.77 -61.15 4.23
C LEU A 312 -5.90 -62.66 3.97
N THR A 313 -4.88 -63.34 3.46
CA THR A 313 -4.84 -64.82 3.35
C THR A 313 -4.84 -65.53 4.71
N THR A 314 -4.55 -64.83 5.81
CA THR A 314 -4.59 -65.39 7.18
C THR A 314 -5.93 -65.19 7.89
N LEU A 315 -6.85 -64.37 7.36
CA LEU A 315 -8.19 -64.15 7.93
C LEU A 315 -9.00 -65.43 8.18
N PRO A 316 -9.02 -66.42 7.25
CA PRO A 316 -9.70 -67.69 7.50
C PRO A 316 -9.17 -68.39 8.75
N TYR A 317 -7.85 -68.33 8.99
CA TYR A 317 -7.22 -68.96 10.15
C TYR A 317 -7.50 -68.18 11.45
N ILE A 318 -7.46 -66.84 11.41
CA ILE A 318 -7.80 -65.99 12.57
C ILE A 318 -9.26 -66.20 13.00
N LEU A 319 -10.19 -66.28 12.03
CA LEU A 319 -11.59 -66.54 12.30
C LEU A 319 -11.84 -67.97 12.83
N VAL A 320 -11.10 -68.96 12.33
CA VAL A 320 -11.15 -70.34 12.86
C VAL A 320 -10.67 -70.38 14.32
N PHE A 321 -9.56 -69.72 14.66
CA PHE A 321 -9.09 -69.64 16.05
C PHE A 321 -10.10 -68.96 16.97
N ALA A 322 -10.69 -67.84 16.54
CA ALA A 322 -11.74 -67.17 17.31
C ALA A 322 -12.98 -68.07 17.50
N GLY A 323 -13.40 -68.79 16.45
CA GLY A 323 -14.51 -69.75 16.52
C GLY A 323 -14.23 -70.90 17.48
N VAL A 324 -13.02 -71.48 17.46
CA VAL A 324 -12.62 -72.56 18.38
C VAL A 324 -12.61 -72.09 19.83
N ILE A 325 -12.15 -70.86 20.11
CA ILE A 325 -12.15 -70.29 21.47
C ILE A 325 -13.58 -70.10 22.00
N VAL A 326 -14.50 -69.61 21.15
CA VAL A 326 -15.91 -69.44 21.53
C VAL A 326 -16.59 -70.79 21.80
N ILE A 327 -16.33 -71.79 20.95
CA ILE A 327 -16.87 -73.15 21.14
C ILE A 327 -16.30 -73.79 22.42
N ALA A 328 -14.98 -73.66 22.67
CA ALA A 328 -14.35 -74.17 23.87
C ALA A 328 -14.87 -73.46 25.14
N GLY A 329 -15.08 -72.15 25.09
CA GLY A 329 -15.68 -71.37 26.17
C GLY A 329 -17.13 -71.79 26.46
N ALA A 330 -17.94 -71.96 25.42
CA ALA A 330 -19.33 -72.44 25.55
C ALA A 330 -19.38 -73.88 26.09
N ALA A 331 -18.49 -74.76 25.63
CA ALA A 331 -18.35 -76.12 26.14
C ALA A 331 -17.89 -76.15 27.61
N PHE A 332 -16.98 -75.28 28.01
CA PHE A 332 -16.53 -75.15 29.40
C PHE A 332 -17.67 -74.66 30.32
N ILE A 333 -18.43 -73.64 29.89
CA ILE A 333 -19.57 -73.11 30.64
C ILE A 333 -20.70 -74.14 30.76
N THR A 334 -21.03 -74.84 29.67
CA THR A 334 -22.07 -75.89 29.70
C THR A 334 -21.64 -77.10 30.51
N ARG A 335 -20.36 -77.48 30.47
CA ARG A 335 -19.82 -78.57 31.30
C ARG A 335 -19.80 -78.19 32.78
N ARG A 336 -19.46 -76.95 33.15
CA ARG A 336 -19.53 -76.47 34.54
C ARG A 336 -20.96 -76.53 35.10
N ARG A 337 -21.96 -76.10 34.32
CA ARG A 337 -23.38 -76.17 34.72
C ARG A 337 -23.90 -77.59 34.96
N LYS A 338 -23.32 -78.60 34.30
CA LYS A 338 -23.73 -80.01 34.43
C LYS A 338 -23.21 -80.70 35.70
N TYR A 339 -22.33 -80.05 36.46
CA TYR A 339 -21.80 -80.55 37.73
C TYR A 339 -22.24 -79.71 38.95
N GLU A 340 -23.13 -78.71 38.74
CA GLU A 340 -23.73 -77.89 39.80
C GLU A 340 -25.20 -78.32 40.11
N ASP A 341 -25.67 -79.44 39.53
CA ASP A 341 -26.90 -80.15 39.90
C ASP A 341 -26.58 -81.50 40.58
#